data_AF-A0A5C5XVB5-F1
#
_entry.id   AF-A0A5C5XVB5-F1
#
_cell.length_a   1.000
_cell.length_b   1.000
_cell.length_c   1.000
_cell.angle_alpha   90.00
_cell.angle_beta   90.00
_cell.angle_gamma   90.00
#
_symmetry.space_group_name_H-M   'P 1'
#
loop_
_entity.id
_entity.type
_entity.pdbx_description
1 polymer ?
#
loop_
_entity_poly.entity_id
_entity_poly.type
_entity_poly.pdbx_seq_one_letter_code
_entity_poly.pdbx_strand_id
1 'polypeptide(L)'
;MPIDENRVATSPLQAPYLRTREKMEKEVNVLALVKGEEKFIFLFDDGNRDETLRQLARFAANPELDFSWYDAAMLSRKIRETVFTDYDEVGASEEFDSISMDDFA
;
A
#
# COMPACT_ATOMS: atom_id res chain seq x y z
N MET A 1 53.29 -29.65 10.59
CA MET A 1 53.19 -28.21 10.27
C MET A 1 53.39 -28.04 8.76
N PRO A 2 52.77 -27.05 8.09
CA PRO A 2 51.34 -27.00 7.81
C PRO A 2 51.06 -26.58 6.34
N ILE A 3 49.76 -26.39 6.04
CA ILE A 3 49.17 -25.59 4.95
C ILE A 3 49.39 -26.06 3.51
N ASP A 4 48.49 -26.95 3.04
CA ASP A 4 48.12 -26.91 1.61
C ASP A 4 47.14 -25.75 1.41
N GLU A 5 47.43 -24.98 0.37
CA GLU A 5 47.03 -23.61 0.16
C GLU A 5 45.65 -23.59 -0.51
N ASN A 6 44.61 -23.46 0.30
CA ASN A 6 43.26 -23.21 -0.20
C ASN A 6 43.20 -21.79 -0.79
N ARG A 7 43.76 -21.59 -1.99
CA ARG A 7 43.59 -20.37 -2.79
C ARG A 7 42.20 -20.38 -3.37
N VAL A 8 41.33 -19.68 -2.65
CA VAL A 8 40.23 -18.86 -3.17
C VAL A 8 40.43 -18.43 -4.63
N ALA A 9 39.74 -19.13 -5.54
CA ALA A 9 39.27 -18.57 -6.80
C ALA A 9 37.73 -18.56 -6.72
N THR A 10 37.12 -17.61 -6.00
CA THR A 10 36.56 -16.38 -6.61
C THR A 10 36.09 -16.54 -8.05
N SER A 11 34.95 -17.20 -8.24
CA SER A 11 33.74 -16.52 -8.77
C SER A 11 32.65 -17.52 -9.12
N PRO A 12 31.67 -17.76 -8.23
CA PRO A 12 30.33 -18.02 -8.69
C PRO A 12 29.77 -16.67 -9.13
N LEU A 13 29.76 -16.38 -10.43
CA LEU A 13 28.77 -15.46 -10.99
C LEU A 13 27.41 -16.16 -10.92
N GLN A 14 26.93 -16.36 -9.70
CA GLN A 14 25.52 -16.31 -9.37
C GLN A 14 25.10 -14.90 -9.73
N ALA A 15 24.70 -14.68 -10.97
CA ALA A 15 23.74 -13.63 -11.23
C ALA A 15 22.53 -13.97 -10.33
N PRO A 16 22.18 -13.15 -9.32
CA PRO A 16 20.86 -13.28 -8.75
C PRO A 16 19.93 -13.04 -9.93
N TYR A 17 19.26 -14.13 -10.32
CA TYR A 17 18.15 -14.16 -11.24
C TYR A 17 17.39 -12.86 -11.06
N LEU A 18 17.23 -12.12 -12.16
CA LEU A 18 16.35 -10.97 -12.27
C LEU A 18 15.25 -11.14 -11.23
N ARG A 19 15.23 -10.29 -10.19
CA ARG A 19 13.99 -10.08 -9.44
C ARG A 19 13.10 -9.36 -10.43
N THR A 20 12.59 -10.12 -11.39
CA THR A 20 11.33 -9.88 -12.05
C THR A 20 10.46 -9.43 -10.89
N ARG A 21 10.11 -8.14 -10.87
CA ARG A 21 8.85 -7.77 -10.24
C ARG A 21 7.84 -8.62 -10.99
N GLU A 22 7.64 -9.86 -10.51
CA GLU A 22 6.38 -10.55 -10.66
C GLU A 22 5.39 -9.45 -10.40
N LYS A 23 4.55 -9.19 -11.40
CA LYS A 23 3.45 -8.25 -11.28
C LYS A 23 2.77 -8.63 -9.97
N MET A 24 3.05 -7.89 -8.91
CA MET A 24 2.38 -8.03 -7.63
C MET A 24 0.92 -8.02 -8.03
N GLU A 25 0.25 -9.13 -7.78
CA GLU A 25 -1.16 -9.30 -8.10
C GLU A 25 -1.83 -8.03 -7.63
N LYS A 26 -2.56 -7.33 -8.51
CA LYS A 26 -3.11 -6.03 -8.19
C LYS A 26 -3.91 -6.17 -6.89
N GLU A 27 -3.41 -5.64 -5.80
CA GLU A 27 -4.09 -5.67 -4.51
C GLU A 27 -5.32 -4.78 -4.67
N VAL A 28 -6.48 -5.42 -4.75
CA VAL A 28 -7.75 -4.74 -4.91
C VAL A 28 -8.32 -4.51 -3.51
N ASN A 29 -8.43 -3.25 -3.16
CA ASN A 29 -9.09 -2.77 -1.97
C ASN A 29 -10.59 -2.61 -2.24
N VAL A 30 -11.42 -3.03 -1.28
CA VAL A 30 -12.88 -2.96 -1.38
C VAL A 30 -13.46 -2.17 -0.22
N LEU A 31 -14.31 -1.19 -0.53
CA LEU A 31 -15.07 -0.43 0.43
C LEU A 31 -16.56 -0.69 0.25
N ALA A 32 -17.23 -1.06 1.34
CA ALA A 32 -18.66 -1.21 1.39
C ALA A 32 -19.28 -0.16 2.33
N LEU A 33 -20.29 0.54 1.84
CA LEU A 33 -21.17 1.40 2.61
C LEU A 33 -22.58 0.83 2.54
N VAL A 34 -23.18 0.54 3.69
CA VAL A 34 -24.57 0.08 3.79
C VAL A 34 -25.37 1.19 4.44
N LYS A 35 -26.42 1.64 3.75
CA LYS A 35 -27.30 2.70 4.22
C LYS A 35 -28.75 2.28 3.98
N GLY A 36 -29.40 1.83 5.05
CA GLY A 36 -30.74 1.25 4.97
C GLY A 36 -30.75 0.00 4.07
N GLU A 37 -31.52 0.07 2.99
CA GLU A 37 -31.62 -1.00 1.98
C GLU A 37 -30.58 -0.87 0.85
N GLU A 38 -29.94 0.28 0.72
CA GLU A 38 -28.94 0.54 -0.33
C GLU A 38 -27.54 0.12 0.11
N LYS A 39 -26.79 -0.47 -0.82
CA LYS A 39 -25.42 -0.96 -0.60
C LYS A 39 -24.53 -0.42 -1.71
N PHE A 40 -23.54 0.37 -1.32
CA PHE A 40 -22.57 0.94 -2.23
C PHE A 40 -21.24 0.21 -2.05
N ILE A 41 -20.78 -0.48 -3.08
CA ILE A 41 -19.52 -1.22 -3.08
C ILE A 41 -18.59 -0.56 -4.09
N PHE A 42 -17.44 -0.09 -3.61
CA PHE A 42 -16.39 0.51 -4.42
C PHE A 42 -15.14 -0.36 -4.36
N LEU A 43 -14.63 -0.71 -5.52
CA LEU A 43 -13.38 -1.46 -5.67
C LEU A 43 -12.33 -0.51 -6.22
N PHE A 44 -11.17 -0.48 -5.59
CA PHE A 44 -10.07 0.36 -6.02
C PHE A 44 -8.74 -0.38 -5.84
N ASP A 45 -7.73 0.04 -6.57
CA ASP A 45 -6.35 -0.39 -6.44
C ASP A 45 -5.47 0.84 -6.25
N ASP A 46 -4.18 0.62 -6.02
CA ASP A 46 -3.23 1.69 -5.80
C ASP A 46 -3.04 2.63 -7.01
N GLY A 47 -3.30 2.14 -8.22
CA GLY A 47 -3.16 2.89 -9.46
C GLY A 47 -4.41 3.67 -9.87
N ASN A 48 -5.58 3.34 -9.32
CA ASN A 48 -6.88 3.90 -9.72
C ASN A 48 -7.56 4.72 -8.61
N ARG A 49 -6.85 5.00 -7.51
CA ARG A 49 -7.36 5.77 -6.36
C ARG A 49 -8.01 7.09 -6.78
N ASP A 50 -7.32 7.87 -7.62
CA ASP A 50 -7.84 9.15 -8.11
C ASP A 50 -9.12 9.01 -8.91
N GLU A 51 -9.25 7.91 -9.68
CA GLU A 51 -10.47 7.62 -10.43
C GLU A 51 -11.61 7.24 -9.49
N THR A 52 -11.33 6.43 -8.47
CA THR A 52 -12.31 6.07 -7.44
C THR A 52 -12.79 7.30 -6.67
N LEU A 53 -11.90 8.22 -6.31
CA LEU A 53 -12.27 9.50 -5.68
C LEU A 53 -13.18 10.35 -6.57
N ARG A 54 -12.91 10.40 -7.87
CA ARG A 54 -13.78 11.07 -8.85
C ARG A 54 -15.14 10.39 -8.96
N GLN A 55 -15.18 9.05 -8.92
CA GLN A 55 -16.44 8.30 -8.92
C GLN A 55 -17.27 8.58 -7.67
N LEU A 56 -16.67 8.61 -6.49
CA LEU A 56 -17.35 8.98 -5.24
C LEU A 56 -17.98 10.37 -5.33
N ALA A 57 -17.27 11.35 -5.90
CA ALA A 57 -17.81 12.69 -6.09
C ALA A 57 -19.00 12.72 -7.07
N ARG A 58 -18.97 11.90 -8.14
CA ARG A 58 -20.10 11.78 -9.09
C ARG A 58 -21.32 11.14 -8.43
N PHE A 59 -21.11 10.13 -7.58
CA PHE A 59 -22.20 9.49 -6.84
C PHE A 59 -22.83 10.46 -5.84
N ALA A 60 -22.03 11.26 -5.14
CA ALA A 60 -22.52 12.31 -4.23
C ALA A 60 -23.26 13.45 -4.94
N ALA A 61 -22.95 13.67 -6.22
CA ALA A 61 -23.66 14.64 -7.06
C ALA A 61 -24.96 14.08 -7.65
N ASN A 62 -25.24 12.78 -7.53
CA ASN A 62 -26.45 12.17 -8.04
C ASN A 62 -27.54 12.12 -6.94
N PRO A 63 -28.61 12.94 -7.04
CA PRO A 63 -29.68 12.95 -6.05
C PRO A 63 -30.60 11.72 -6.09
N GLU A 64 -30.48 10.85 -7.10
CA GLU A 64 -31.25 9.60 -7.18
C GLU A 64 -30.69 8.49 -6.29
N LEU A 65 -29.47 8.65 -5.78
CA LEU A 65 -28.82 7.72 -4.86
C LEU A 65 -28.94 8.24 -3.44
N ASP A 66 -29.13 7.38 -2.44
CA ASP A 66 -28.99 7.77 -1.03
C ASP A 66 -27.51 7.92 -0.64
N PHE A 67 -26.72 8.61 -1.46
CA PHE A 67 -25.29 8.78 -1.28
C PHE A 67 -24.96 10.27 -1.22
N SER A 68 -24.55 10.74 -0.04
CA SER A 68 -24.31 12.17 0.20
C SER A 68 -22.84 12.57 0.00
N TRP A 69 -22.59 13.86 -0.12
CA TRP A 69 -21.23 14.43 -0.09
C TRP A 69 -20.45 14.06 1.19
N TYR A 70 -21.16 13.82 2.29
CA TYR A 70 -20.56 13.35 3.54
C TYR A 70 -20.07 11.91 3.42
N ASP A 71 -20.85 11.04 2.79
CA ASP A 71 -20.49 9.64 2.54
C ASP A 71 -19.26 9.53 1.63
N ALA A 72 -19.20 10.34 0.56
CA ALA A 72 -18.01 10.46 -0.29
C ALA A 72 -16.77 10.88 0.50
N ALA A 73 -16.90 11.89 1.36
CA ALA A 73 -15.79 12.36 2.18
C ALA A 73 -15.31 11.27 3.15
N MET A 74 -16.23 10.58 3.82
CA MET A 74 -15.90 9.46 4.72
C MET A 74 -15.21 8.30 4.00
N LEU A 75 -15.71 7.90 2.84
CA LEU A 75 -15.07 6.85 2.05
C LEU A 75 -13.71 7.30 1.51
N SER A 76 -13.56 8.55 1.07
CA SER A 76 -12.28 9.08 0.59
C SER A 76 -11.19 9.07 1.66
N ARG A 77 -11.56 9.28 2.92
CA ARG A 77 -10.65 9.17 4.06
C ARG A 77 -10.22 7.72 4.28
N LYS A 78 -11.15 6.77 4.23
CA LYS A 78 -10.83 5.33 4.35
C LYS A 78 -9.93 4.81 3.23
N ILE A 79 -10.13 5.29 1.99
CA ILE A 79 -9.22 5.00 0.86
C ILE A 79 -7.79 5.45 1.18
N ARG A 80 -7.63 6.59 1.84
CA ARG A 80 -6.30 7.10 2.21
C ARG A 80 -5.70 6.31 3.38
N GLU A 81 -6.50 5.91 4.36
CA GLU A 81 -6.04 5.17 5.55
C GLU A 81 -5.66 3.71 5.25
N THR A 82 -6.37 3.03 4.36
CA THR A 82 -6.05 1.64 3.94
C THR A 82 -4.63 1.51 3.39
N VAL A 83 -4.19 2.50 2.62
CA VAL A 83 -2.83 2.58 2.06
C VAL A 83 -1.75 2.65 3.13
N PHE A 84 -2.03 3.24 4.30
CA PHE A 84 -1.04 3.27 5.38
C PHE A 84 -0.89 1.92 6.06
N THR A 85 -1.87 1.03 5.92
CA THR A 85 -1.87 -0.25 6.66
C THR A 85 -1.10 -1.35 5.92
N ASP A 86 -0.93 -1.23 4.60
CA ASP A 86 -0.29 -2.25 3.76
C ASP A 86 1.25 -2.17 3.74
N TYR A 87 1.86 -1.13 4.36
CA TYR A 87 3.33 -0.94 4.39
C TYR A 87 3.96 -1.09 5.78
N ASP A 88 3.16 -1.33 6.83
CA ASP A 88 3.65 -1.30 8.22
C ASP A 88 3.93 -2.68 8.85
N GLU A 89 3.83 -3.79 8.11
CA GLU A 89 4.29 -5.11 8.62
C GLU A 89 5.72 -5.49 8.15
N VAL A 90 6.42 -4.58 7.43
CA VAL A 90 7.81 -4.84 6.99
C VAL A 90 8.80 -3.68 7.22
N GLY A 91 8.44 -2.62 7.95
CA GLY A 91 9.33 -1.46 8.16
C GLY A 91 9.26 -0.73 9.49
N ALA A 92 8.29 -1.04 10.37
CA ALA A 92 8.03 -0.23 11.56
C ALA A 92 8.68 -0.75 12.86
N SER A 93 9.76 -1.54 12.81
CA SER A 93 10.47 -1.98 14.02
C SER A 93 11.96 -1.66 14.10
N GLU A 94 12.64 -1.16 13.06
CA GLU A 94 14.11 -0.98 13.12
C GLU A 94 14.67 0.43 12.88
N GLU A 95 13.87 1.44 12.49
CA GLU A 95 14.44 2.77 12.16
C GLU A 95 13.91 3.98 12.94
N PHE A 96 13.05 3.80 13.95
CA PHE A 96 12.65 4.88 14.86
C PHE A 96 13.28 4.83 16.26
N ASP A 97 14.05 3.80 16.59
CA ASP A 97 14.75 3.71 17.88
C ASP A 97 16.19 4.29 17.83
N SER A 98 16.66 4.74 16.65
CA SER A 98 18.03 5.23 16.46
C SER A 98 18.16 6.73 16.19
N ILE A 99 17.07 7.50 16.15
CA ILE A 99 17.18 8.97 16.17
C ILE A 99 17.40 9.40 17.61
N SER A 100 18.65 9.39 18.06
CA SER A 100 19.02 10.01 19.32
C SER A 100 18.70 11.51 19.25
N MET A 101 17.99 12.01 20.25
CA MET A 101 17.64 13.42 20.47
C MET A 101 18.88 14.31 20.74
N ASP A 102 20.10 13.78 20.69
CA ASP A 102 21.33 14.51 21.01
C ASP A 102 21.97 15.28 19.84
N ASP A 103 21.46 15.17 18.61
CA ASP A 103 22.07 15.82 17.42
C ASP A 103 21.57 17.26 17.15
N PHE A 104 20.79 17.86 18.06
CA PHE A 104 20.25 19.22 17.90
C PHE A 104 20.73 20.22 18.97
N ALA A 105 21.86 19.94 19.62
CA ALA A 105 22.51 20.84 20.59
C ALA A 105 23.68 21.61 19.98
#